data_AF-A0A1R1XLJ6-F1
#
_entry.id   AF-A0A1R1XLJ6-F1
#
_cell.length_a   1.000
_cell.length_b   1.000
_cell.length_c   1.000
_cell.angle_alpha   90.00
_cell.angle_beta   90.00
_cell.angle_gamma   90.00
#
_symmetry.space_group_name_H-M   'P 1'
#
loop_
_entity.id
_entity.type
_entity.pdbx_description
1 polymer ?
#
loop_
_entity_poly.entity_id
_entity_poly.type
_entity_poly.pdbx_seq_one_letter_code
_entity_poly.pdbx_strand_id
1 'polypeptide(L)' 'MDKWKDNEEDWDTYLWKVLLSIRSMKKQSTGFTPENLVYGQNITLPSAWIAPEGEINIEDAVSERISYINTGLE' A
#
# COMPACT_ATOMS: atom_id res chain seq x y z
N MET A 1 1.11 -3.14 -44.85
CA MET A 1 2.41 -3.30 -44.17
C MET A 1 2.61 -2.05 -43.33
N ASP A 2 1.86 -1.93 -42.24
CA ASP A 2 1.96 -0.83 -41.26
C ASP A 2 2.66 -1.39 -40.03
N LYS A 3 3.97 -1.14 -39.91
CA LYS A 3 4.82 -1.65 -38.82
C LYS A 3 4.87 -0.73 -37.59
N TRP A 4 3.94 0.22 -37.49
CA TRP A 4 4.02 1.33 -36.52
C TRP A 4 2.84 1.40 -35.54
N LYS A 5 1.82 0.56 -35.69
CA LYS A 5 0.64 0.56 -34.80
C LYS A 5 0.76 -0.35 -33.57
N ASP A 6 1.78 -1.20 -33.51
CA ASP A 6 1.95 -2.17 -32.41
C ASP A 6 2.71 -1.61 -31.20
N ASN A 7 3.01 -0.31 -31.16
CA ASN A 7 3.86 0.30 -30.13
C ASN A 7 3.32 1.64 -29.60
N GLU A 8 2.01 1.81 -29.60
CA GLU A 8 1.37 2.88 -28.82
C GLU A 8 1.25 2.35 -27.38
N GLU A 9 2.30 2.56 -26.57
CA GLU A 9 2.26 2.18 -25.15
C GLU A 9 1.15 2.96 -24.44
N ASP A 10 0.09 2.26 -24.03
CA ASP A 10 -1.03 2.82 -23.26
C ASP A 10 -0.53 3.28 -21.88
N TRP A 11 -0.15 4.55 -21.78
CA TRP A 11 0.36 5.18 -20.55
C TRP A 11 -0.62 5.07 -19.37
N ASP A 12 -1.92 4.98 -19.65
CA ASP A 12 -2.99 4.75 -18.68
C ASP A 12 -2.74 3.50 -17.83
N THR A 13 -2.16 2.45 -18.43
CA THR A 13 -1.87 1.18 -17.74
C THR A 13 -0.75 1.29 -16.71
N TYR A 14 0.04 2.38 -16.74
CA TYR A 14 1.14 2.66 -15.82
C TYR A 14 0.80 3.74 -14.81
N LEU A 15 -0.26 4.51 -15.02
CA LEU A 15 -0.62 5.63 -14.17
C LEU A 15 -0.75 5.22 -12.70
N TRP A 16 -1.39 4.09 -12.43
CA TRP A 16 -1.53 3.57 -11.07
C TRP A 16 -0.19 3.19 -10.44
N LYS A 17 0.78 2.65 -11.21
CA LYS A 17 2.13 2.31 -10.72
C LYS A 17 2.91 3.56 -10.34
N VAL A 18 2.79 4.61 -11.15
CA VAL A 18 3.43 5.92 -10.89
C VAL A 18 2.84 6.54 -9.64
N LEU A 19 1.52 6.58 -9.52
CA LEU A 19 0.83 7.13 -8.34
C LEU A 19 1.19 6.37 -7.06
N LEU A 20 1.24 5.04 -7.13
CA LEU A 20 1.64 4.20 -6.00
C LEU A 20 3.08 4.52 -5.57
N SER A 21 4.01 4.58 -6.53
CA SER A 21 5.42 4.88 -6.26
C SER A 21 5.62 6.25 -5.62
N ILE A 22 4.93 7.28 -6.13
CA ILE A 22 5.00 8.64 -5.55
C ILE A 22 4.47 8.65 -4.12
N ARG A 23 3.42 7.87 -3.83
CA ARG A 23 2.75 7.86 -2.52
C ARG A 23 3.54 7.09 -1.46
N SER A 24 4.30 6.09 -1.85
CA SER A 24 5.10 5.25 -0.94
C SER A 24 6.53 5.74 -0.73
N MET A 25 7.01 6.70 -1.54
CA MET A 25 8.37 7.24 -1.42
C MET A 25 8.47 8.32 -0.34
N LYS A 26 9.57 8.28 0.42
CA LYS A 26 9.88 9.27 1.46
C LYS A 26 10.26 10.59 0.80
N LYS A 27 9.53 11.66 1.12
CA LYS A 27 9.83 12.98 0.57
C LYS A 27 10.92 13.66 1.38
N GLN A 28 11.92 14.24 0.72
CA GLN A 28 13.05 14.90 1.38
C GLN A 28 12.62 16.12 2.22
N SER A 29 11.61 16.87 1.75
CA SER A 29 11.17 18.11 2.40
C SER A 29 10.49 17.89 3.74
N THR A 30 9.75 16.79 3.90
CA THR A 30 8.98 16.49 5.13
C THR A 30 9.58 15.34 5.93
N GLY A 31 10.41 14.49 5.30
CA GLY A 31 10.91 13.27 5.93
C GLY A 31 9.85 12.18 6.10
N PHE A 32 8.64 12.36 5.56
CA PHE A 32 7.55 11.40 5.63
C PHE A 32 7.11 10.95 4.24
N THR A 33 6.53 9.75 4.17
CA THR A 33 5.83 9.28 2.97
C THR A 33 4.44 9.92 2.90
N PRO A 34 3.95 10.28 1.71
CA PRO A 34 2.59 10.82 1.56
C PRO A 34 1.49 9.91 2.14
N GLU A 35 1.62 8.58 2.02
CA GLU A 35 0.69 7.64 2.67
C GLU A 35 0.61 7.81 4.19
N ASN A 36 1.77 7.97 4.86
CA ASN A 36 1.80 8.08 6.31
C ASN A 36 1.13 9.37 6.80
N LEU A 37 1.19 10.44 6.01
CA LEU A 37 0.50 11.70 6.33
C LEU A 37 -1.02 11.62 6.16
N VAL A 38 -1.50 10.81 5.21
CA VAL A 38 -2.95 10.68 4.93
C VAL A 38 -3.60 9.66 5.86
N TYR A 39 -2.96 8.53 6.08
CA TYR A 39 -3.55 7.40 6.81
C TYR A 39 -3.05 7.26 8.25
N GLY A 40 -2.02 8.01 8.64
CA GLY A 40 -1.41 7.91 9.97
C GLY A 40 -0.67 6.60 10.22
N GLN A 41 -0.50 5.76 9.19
CA GLN A 41 0.17 4.47 9.25
C GLN A 41 0.96 4.22 7.96
N ASN A 42 2.02 3.41 8.06
CA ASN A 42 2.77 2.95 6.89
C ASN A 42 1.97 1.85 6.18
N ILE A 43 1.82 1.97 4.87
CA ILE A 43 1.10 0.98 4.09
C ILE A 43 2.09 -0.10 3.64
N THR A 44 1.74 -1.36 3.85
CA THR A 44 2.49 -2.47 3.27
C THR A 44 2.17 -2.58 1.79
N LEU A 45 3.16 -2.32 0.93
CA LEU A 45 3.03 -2.54 -0.51
C LEU A 45 2.85 -4.03 -0.81
N PRO A 46 2.09 -4.40 -1.86
CA PRO A 46 1.94 -5.81 -2.26
C PRO A 46 3.28 -6.51 -2.52
N SER A 47 4.27 -5.78 -3.02
CA SER A 47 5.63 -6.30 -3.26
C SER A 47 6.43 -6.54 -1.98
N ALA A 48 6.07 -5.87 -0.89
CA ALA A 48 6.73 -5.98 0.41
C ALA A 48 5.90 -6.80 1.41
N TRP A 49 4.74 -7.33 0.97
CA TRP A 49 3.91 -8.19 1.80
C TRP A 49 4.60 -9.53 1.97
N ILE A 50 4.81 -9.90 3.23
CA ILE A 50 5.37 -11.20 3.62
C ILE A 50 4.22 -11.99 4.21
N ALA A 51 3.99 -13.19 3.68
CA ALA A 51 3.01 -14.09 4.25
C ALA A 51 3.42 -14.41 5.70
N PRO A 52 2.49 -14.37 6.67
CA PRO A 52 2.81 -14.74 8.04
C PRO A 52 3.35 -16.18 8.07
N GLU A 53 4.48 -16.39 8.75
CA GLU A 53 5.03 -17.72 8.97
C GLU A 53 4.17 -18.45 10.03
N GLY A 54 3.41 -19.46 9.61
CA GLY A 54 2.65 -20.35 10.50
C GLY A 54 1.14 -20.37 10.28
N GLU A 55 0.45 -21.25 11.03
CA GLU A 55 -1.01 -21.24 11.13
C GLU A 55 -1.47 -19.96 11.82
N ILE A 56 -2.26 -19.15 11.10
CA ILE A 56 -2.87 -17.97 11.67
C ILE A 56 -3.99 -18.45 12.61
N ASN A 57 -3.78 -18.30 13.91
CA ASN A 57 -4.86 -18.49 14.90
C ASN A 57 -5.87 -17.33 14.73
N ILE A 58 -7.00 -17.63 14.10
CA ILE A 58 -8.00 -16.64 13.73
C ILE A 58 -8.63 -16.02 14.98
N GLU A 59 -8.82 -16.83 16.03
CA GLU A 59 -9.40 -16.40 17.30
C GLU A 59 -8.53 -15.33 17.98
N ASP A 60 -7.21 -15.51 17.97
CA ASP A 60 -6.26 -14.55 18.53
C ASP A 60 -6.24 -13.24 17.71
N ALA A 61 -6.19 -13.34 16.38
CA ALA A 61 -6.18 -12.18 15.49
C ALA A 61 -7.49 -11.35 15.57
N VAL A 62 -8.63 -12.02 15.75
CA VAL A 62 -9.92 -11.36 15.95
C VAL A 62 -9.97 -10.68 17.32
N SER A 63 -9.47 -11.33 18.37
CA SER A 63 -9.41 -10.76 19.72
C SER A 63 -8.53 -9.51 19.78
N GLU A 64 -7.38 -9.53 19.12
CA GLU A 64 -6.48 -8.36 19.00
C GLU A 64 -7.20 -7.18 18.31
N ARG A 65 -7.89 -7.43 17.19
CA ARG A 65 -8.65 -6.39 16.48
C ARG A 65 -9.78 -5.81 17.33
N ILE A 66 -10.52 -6.65 18.06
CA ILE A 66 -11.58 -6.19 18.95
C ILE A 66 -11.00 -5.28 20.06
N SER A 67 -9.79 -5.57 20.55
CA SER A 67 -9.14 -4.71 21.55
C SER A 67 -8.90 -3.29 21.04
N TYR A 68 -8.43 -3.13 19.79
CA TYR A 68 -8.21 -1.82 19.17
C TYR A 68 -9.51 -1.07 18.85
N ILE A 69 -10.62 -1.78 18.64
CA ILE A 69 -11.95 -1.16 18.45
C ILE A 69 -12.48 -0.65 19.80
N ASN A 70 -12.24 -1.41 20.87
CA ASN A 70 -12.75 -1.11 22.22
C ASN A 70 -11.86 -0.14 23.01
N THR A 71 -10.68 0.24 22.50
CA THR A 71 -9.79 1.22 23.17
C THR A 71 -10.35 2.65 23.26
N GLY A 72 -11.63 2.87 22.93
CA GLY A 72 -12.39 4.05 23.36
C GLY A 72 -11.58 5.34 23.33
N LEU A 73 -11.29 5.84 22.11
CA LEU A 73 -10.91 7.24 21.97
C LEU A 73 -12.15 8.09 22.27
N GLU A 74 -12.43 8.26 23.57
CA GLU A 74 -13.17 9.37 24.16
C GLU A 74 -12.20 10.35 24.82
#